data_AF-A0A7J0CGG6-F1
#
_entry.id   AF-A0A7J0CGG6-F1
#
_cell.length_a   1.000
_cell.length_b   1.000
_cell.length_c   1.000
_cell.angle_alpha   90.00
_cell.angle_beta   90.00
_cell.angle_gamma   90.00
#
_symmetry.space_group_name_H-M   'P 1'
#
loop_
_entity.id
_entity.type
_entity.pdbx_description
1 polymer ?
#
loop_
_entity_poly.entity_id
_entity_poly.type
_entity_poly.pdbx_seq_one_letter_code
_entity_poly.pdbx_strand_id
1 'polypeptide(L)'
;MERLAREAGWEIGIWHAGHLVGEFPHEVNDGAKAESYITPENDTPLRRTDKAGRTCHWILEIHLVDRARGFGGFYEQLLDLA
;
A
#
# COMPACT_ATOMS: atom_id res chain seq x y z
N MET A 1 1.70 -10.05 5.32
CA MET A 1 0.53 -9.51 6.05
C MET A 1 -0.53 -10.59 6.29
N GLU A 2 -0.91 -11.34 5.25
CA GLU A 2 -1.98 -12.34 5.34
C GLU A 2 -1.87 -13.36 6.49
N ARG A 3 -0.66 -13.90 6.76
CA ARG A 3 -0.47 -14.85 7.85
C ARG A 3 -0.91 -14.26 9.19
N LEU A 4 -0.49 -13.04 9.51
CA LEU A 4 -0.84 -12.36 10.75
C LEU A 4 -2.33 -12.01 10.82
N ALA A 5 -2.93 -11.58 9.70
CA ALA A 5 -4.36 -11.33 9.64
C ALA A 5 -5.17 -12.60 9.95
N ARG A 6 -4.82 -13.73 9.32
CA ARG A 6 -5.46 -15.03 9.57
C ARG A 6 -5.29 -15.49 11.01
N GLU A 7 -4.08 -15.37 11.57
CA GLU A 7 -3.81 -15.69 12.99
C GLU A 7 -4.65 -14.83 13.95
N ALA A 8 -5.00 -13.60 13.55
CA ALA A 8 -5.86 -12.68 14.30
C ALA A 8 -7.37 -12.83 13.98
N GLY A 9 -7.77 -13.77 13.12
CA GLY A 9 -9.18 -13.99 12.75
C GLY A 9 -9.74 -13.03 11.70
N TRP A 10 -8.89 -12.38 10.90
CA TRP A 10 -9.27 -11.43 9.85
C TRP A 10 -8.81 -11.89 8.47
N GLU A 11 -9.48 -11.39 7.43
CA GLU A 11 -9.01 -11.46 6.03
C GLU A 11 -8.42 -10.13 5.58
N ILE A 12 -7.49 -10.17 4.62
CA ILE A 12 -7.02 -8.95 3.95
C ILE A 12 -8.06 -8.52 2.91
N GLY A 13 -8.48 -7.25 2.98
CA GLY A 13 -9.48 -6.65 2.09
C GLY A 13 -8.93 -5.96 0.86
N ILE A 14 -7.60 -5.84 0.73
CA ILE A 14 -6.92 -5.06 -0.31
C ILE A 14 -5.76 -5.85 -0.93
N TRP A 15 -5.39 -5.51 -2.16
CA TRP A 15 -4.35 -6.23 -2.91
C TRP A 15 -2.92 -5.69 -2.68
N HIS A 16 -2.78 -4.51 -2.06
CA HIS A 16 -1.49 -3.88 -1.72
C HIS A 16 -1.37 -3.57 -0.24
N ALA A 17 -0.14 -3.37 0.24
CA ALA A 17 0.17 -2.95 1.61
C ALA A 17 0.38 -1.43 1.74
N GLY A 18 0.28 -0.68 0.64
CA GLY A 18 0.53 0.75 0.65
C GLY A 18 0.73 1.30 -0.75
N HIS A 19 0.90 2.61 -0.86
CA HIS A 19 1.12 3.29 -2.13
C HIS A 19 1.96 4.55 -1.98
N LEU A 20 2.50 5.04 -3.09
CA LEU A 20 3.18 6.34 -3.16
C LEU A 20 2.19 7.47 -2.83
N VAL A 21 2.67 8.47 -2.09
CA VAL A 21 2.01 9.77 -1.99
C VAL A 21 2.17 10.46 -3.34
N GLY A 22 1.09 10.54 -4.11
CA GLY A 22 1.03 11.27 -5.37
C GLY A 22 0.50 12.68 -5.20
N GLU A 23 0.80 13.55 -6.17
CA GLU A 23 0.24 14.91 -6.26
C GLU A 23 -1.24 14.89 -6.71
N PHE A 24 -1.67 13.80 -7.35
CA PHE A 24 -3.05 13.57 -7.79
C PHE A 24 -3.52 12.14 -7.49
N PRO A 25 -4.78 11.94 -7.07
CA PRO A 25 -5.35 10.61 -6.89
C PRO A 25 -5.42 9.92 -8.26
N HIS A 26 -4.59 8.89 -8.44
CA HIS A 26 -4.59 8.00 -9.60
C HIS A 26 -4.42 8.70 -10.96
N GLU A 27 -3.37 9.50 -11.16
CA GLU A 27 -2.98 9.90 -12.51
C GLU A 27 -2.56 8.64 -13.30
N VAL A 28 -3.36 8.30 -14.31
CA VAL A 28 -3.30 7.05 -15.07
C VAL A 28 -2.09 7.10 -16.01
N ASN A 29 -0.89 6.90 -15.48
CA ASN A 29 0.31 6.73 -16.29
C ASN A 29 0.66 5.23 -16.33
N ASP A 30 0.32 4.59 -17.45
CA ASP A 30 0.23 3.13 -17.66
C ASP A 30 1.52 2.33 -17.43
N GLY A 31 2.65 2.96 -17.11
CA GLY A 31 3.92 2.28 -16.86
C GLY A 31 4.27 2.01 -15.39
N ALA A 32 3.59 2.64 -14.43
CA ALA A 32 4.08 2.75 -13.04
C ALA A 32 3.18 2.06 -11.99
N LYS A 33 2.26 1.17 -12.40
CA LYS A 33 1.28 0.60 -11.47
C LYS A 33 1.96 -0.11 -10.31
N ALA A 34 2.73 -1.18 -10.56
CA ALA A 34 3.39 -1.93 -9.48
C ALA A 34 4.36 -1.07 -8.67
N GLU A 35 5.23 -0.29 -9.31
CA GLU A 35 6.22 0.56 -8.63
C GLU A 35 5.59 1.60 -7.69
N SER A 36 4.33 1.95 -7.91
CA SER A 36 3.58 2.89 -7.06
C SER A 36 2.89 2.25 -5.87
N TYR A 37 2.91 0.92 -5.73
CA TYR A 37 2.31 0.19 -4.60
C TYR A 37 3.32 -0.65 -3.86
N ILE A 38 3.09 -0.88 -2.57
CA ILE A 38 3.85 -1.85 -1.77
C ILE A 38 3.20 -3.22 -1.98
N THR A 39 3.70 -3.97 -2.98
CA THR A 39 3.17 -5.28 -3.37
C THR A 39 4.31 -6.26 -3.67
N PRO A 40 4.05 -7.58 -3.73
CA PRO A 40 5.06 -8.56 -4.10
C PRO A 40 5.69 -8.34 -5.48
N GLU A 41 4.98 -7.66 -6.39
CA GLU A 41 5.44 -7.35 -7.75
C GLU A 41 6.33 -6.09 -7.81
N ASN A 42 6.48 -5.37 -6.71
CA ASN A 42 7.34 -4.19 -6.62
C ASN A 42 8.59 -4.48 -5.80
N ASP A 43 9.71 -4.71 -6.49
CA ASP A 43 11.03 -4.93 -5.91
C ASP A 43 11.86 -3.64 -5.76
N THR A 44 11.30 -2.48 -6.14
CA THR A 44 12.01 -1.20 -6.03
C THR A 44 12.18 -0.77 -4.57
N PRO A 45 13.33 -0.17 -4.19
CA PRO A 45 13.51 0.33 -2.83
C PRO A 45 12.47 1.39 -2.47
N LEU A 46 11.91 1.32 -1.25
CA LEU A 46 11.02 2.37 -0.74
C LEU A 46 11.76 3.72 -0.57
N ARG A 47 13.03 3.64 -0.17
CA ARG A 47 13.94 4.79 -0.10
C ARG A 47 14.55 5.05 -1.46
N ARG A 48 13.84 5.83 -2.27
CA ARG A 48 14.28 6.24 -3.61
C ARG A 48 13.73 7.61 -3.98
N THR A 49 14.20 8.13 -5.12
CA THR A 49 13.59 9.27 -5.77
C THR A 49 12.68 8.84 -6.92
N ASP A 50 11.68 9.67 -7.24
CA ASP A 50 10.89 9.52 -8.46
C ASP A 50 11.67 9.96 -9.72
N LYS A 51 11.02 9.90 -10.88
CA LYS A 51 11.61 10.31 -12.17
C LYS A 51 11.97 11.80 -12.23
N ALA A 52 11.40 12.63 -11.36
CA ALA A 52 11.69 14.05 -11.24
C ALA A 52 12.77 14.34 -10.17
N GLY A 53 13.35 13.31 -9.55
CA GLY A 53 14.37 13.46 -8.51
C GLY A 53 13.81 13.82 -7.12
N ARG A 54 12.49 13.76 -6.91
CA ARG A 54 11.85 14.04 -5.62
C ARG A 54 11.87 12.78 -4.74
N THR A 55 12.00 12.95 -3.43
CA THR A 55 11.93 11.81 -2.49
C THR A 55 10.55 11.16 -2.55
N CYS A 56 10.52 9.83 -2.68
CA CYS A 56 9.29 9.07 -2.61
C CYS A 56 8.78 9.00 -1.16
N HIS A 57 7.55 9.46 -0.94
CA HIS A 57 6.82 9.30 0.31
C HIS A 57 5.74 8.23 0.12
N TRP A 58 5.41 7.50 1.19
CA TRP A 58 4.55 6.32 1.11
C TRP A 58 3.48 6.33 2.19
N ILE A 59 2.30 5.87 1.83
CA ILE A 59 1.25 5.50 2.76
C ILE A 59 1.33 4.00 3.00
N LEU A 60 1.43 3.58 4.26
CA LEU A 60 1.06 2.24 4.71
C LEU A 60 -0.45 2.17 4.71
N GLU A 61 -1.01 1.16 4.04
CA GLU A 61 -2.44 0.98 3.93
C GLU A 61 -2.82 -0.47 4.23
N ILE A 62 -3.72 -0.66 5.19
CA ILE A 62 -4.17 -1.99 5.63
C ILE A 62 -5.69 -2.01 5.68
N HIS A 63 -6.28 -2.97 4.99
CA HIS A 63 -7.71 -3.29 5.08
C HIS A 63 -7.88 -4.67 5.69
N LEU A 64 -8.55 -4.74 6.83
CA LEU A 64 -8.96 -5.99 7.46
C LEU A 64 -10.47 -6.14 7.34
N VAL A 65 -10.93 -7.29 6.88
CA VAL A 65 -12.37 -7.54 6.67
C VAL A 65 -12.79 -8.85 7.35
N ASP A 66 -14.00 -8.84 7.90
CA ASP A 66 -14.77 -10.02 8.27
C ASP A 66 -15.88 -10.17 7.25
N ARG A 67 -15.71 -11.07 6.28
CA ARG A 67 -16.68 -11.26 5.20
C ARG A 67 -17.98 -11.89 5.68
N ALA A 68 -17.92 -12.74 6.70
CA ALA A 68 -19.10 -13.42 7.22
C ALA A 68 -20.03 -12.43 7.96
N ARG A 69 -19.45 -11.46 8.67
CA ARG A 69 -20.20 -10.43 9.40
C ARG A 69 -20.39 -9.13 8.61
N GLY A 70 -19.72 -8.98 7.47
CA GLY A 70 -19.93 -7.90 6.52
C GLY A 70 -19.36 -6.55 6.96
N PHE A 71 -18.33 -6.53 7.81
CA PHE A 71 -17.66 -5.30 8.25
C PHE A 71 -16.14 -5.42 8.17
N GLY A 72 -15.45 -4.30 8.32
CA GLY A 72 -13.99 -4.25 8.30
C GLY A 72 -13.44 -3.03 9.01
N GLY A 73 -12.12 -2.98 9.07
CA GLY A 73 -11.34 -1.86 9.57
C GLY A 73 -10.29 -1.44 8.54
N PHE A 74 -9.96 -0.16 8.58
CA PHE A 74 -8.96 0.47 7.74
C PHE A 74 -7.92 1.16 8.62
N TYR A 75 -6.67 1.06 8.22
CA TYR A 75 -5.57 1.78 8.83
C TYR A 75 -4.68 2.38 7.74
N GLU A 76 -4.45 3.68 7.84
CA GLU A 76 -3.48 4.40 7.02
C GLU A 76 -2.47 5.15 7.89
N GLN A 77 -1.23 5.18 7.42
CA GLN A 77 -0.18 5.97 8.04
C GLN A 77 0.84 6.42 7.00
N LEU A 78 1.31 7.66 7.11
CA LEU A 78 2.55 8.06 6.43
C LEU A 78 3.71 7.23 6.98
N LEU A 79 4.42 6.53 6.10
CA LEU A 79 5.63 5.80 6.46
C LEU A 79 6.78 6.77 6.64
N ASP A 80 7.32 6.79 7.85
CA ASP A 80 8.60 7.42 8.10
C ASP A 80 9.73 6.54 7.54
N LEU A 81 10.48 7.11 6.60
CA LEU A 81 11.62 6.49 5.95
C LEU A 81 12.92 7.21 6.32
N ALA A 82 12.99 7.88 7.48
CA ALA A 82 14.22 8.36 8.09
C ALA A 82 15.12 7.19 8.51
#